data_AF-A0A8S4CXX1-F1
#
_entry.id   AF-A0A8S4CXX1-F1
#
_cell.length_a   1.000
_cell.length_b   1.000
_cell.length_c   1.000
_cell.angle_alpha   90.00
_cell.angle_beta   90.00
_cell.angle_gamma   90.00
#
_symmetry.space_group_name_H-M   'P 1'
#
loop_
_entity.id
_entity.type
_entity.pdbx_description
1 polymer ?
#
loop_
_entity_poly.entity_id
_entity_poly.type
_entity_poly.pdbx_seq_one_letter_code
_entity_poly.pdbx_strand_id
1 'polypeptide(L)'
;MGPRLLKDAASGRLRWAAPPPAPAVASQTRRPTPREARAVEDAASGRLRWAALPPGAAPPPAPAVASQTRRPTPREARAVEGWLNKSSELDKAFFAMNKSTAHAKGKPVLGIVGAQAAEGQEMLAKPWKKEKRHANKNKKEKLRRVYSHLDEH
;
A
#
# COMPACT_ATOMS: atom_id res chain seq x y z
N MET A 1 43.97 11.00 -3.48
CA MET A 1 44.84 10.13 -4.31
C MET A 1 45.78 11.03 -5.09
N GLY A 2 47.05 11.15 -4.64
CA GLY A 2 48.02 12.03 -5.28
C GLY A 2 48.62 11.43 -6.57
N PRO A 3 49.19 12.26 -7.47
CA PRO A 3 49.77 11.79 -8.72
C PRO A 3 50.99 10.89 -8.47
N ARG A 4 51.09 9.78 -9.20
CA ARG A 4 52.17 8.79 -9.08
C ARG A 4 53.28 9.13 -10.08
N LEU A 5 54.50 9.27 -9.58
CA LEU A 5 55.67 9.59 -10.39
C LEU A 5 56.22 8.32 -11.05
N LEU A 6 56.35 8.30 -12.38
CA LEU A 6 56.82 7.13 -13.13
C LEU A 6 58.04 7.50 -13.98
N LYS A 7 59.03 6.61 -14.00
CA LYS A 7 60.24 6.73 -14.83
C LYS A 7 60.03 6.02 -16.16
N ASP A 8 60.37 6.69 -17.25
CA ASP A 8 60.32 6.08 -18.57
C ASP A 8 61.50 5.16 -18.81
N ALA A 9 61.21 3.88 -19.06
CA ALA A 9 62.24 2.86 -19.26
C ALA A 9 63.11 3.09 -20.51
N ALA A 10 62.61 3.84 -21.51
CA ALA A 10 63.32 4.10 -22.76
C ALA A 10 64.20 5.38 -22.72
N SER A 11 63.89 6.33 -21.85
CA SER A 11 64.51 7.67 -21.86
C SER A 11 64.99 8.16 -20.50
N GLY A 12 64.73 7.43 -19.41
CA GLY A 12 65.15 7.76 -18.05
C GLY A 12 64.51 9.01 -17.46
N ARG A 13 63.65 9.71 -18.21
CA ARG A 13 63.03 10.96 -17.79
C ARG A 13 61.84 10.68 -16.86
N LEU A 14 61.80 11.42 -15.75
CA LEU A 14 60.72 11.36 -14.77
C LEU A 14 59.56 12.22 -15.27
N ARG A 15 58.38 11.62 -15.43
CA ARG A 15 57.15 12.36 -15.73
C ARG A 15 56.06 12.02 -14.73
N TRP A 16 55.23 13.01 -14.43
CA TRP A 16 54.02 12.80 -13.66
C TRP A 16 53.02 12.01 -14.52
N ALA A 17 52.54 10.88 -14.00
CA ALA A 17 51.47 10.16 -14.67
C ALA A 17 50.20 11.02 -14.60
N ALA A 18 49.62 11.34 -15.76
CA ALA A 18 48.33 12.01 -15.82
C ALA A 18 47.30 11.15 -15.07
N PRO A 19 46.47 11.76 -14.20
CA PRO A 19 45.40 11.01 -13.54
C PRO A 19 44.49 10.38 -14.60
N PRO A 20 44.03 9.13 -14.39
CA PRO A 20 43.12 8.50 -15.34
C PRO A 20 41.89 9.41 -15.52
N PRO A 21 41.36 9.53 -16.76
CA PRO A 21 40.16 10.31 -16.98
C PRO A 21 39.06 9.76 -16.07
N ALA A 22 38.42 10.65 -15.31
CA ALA A 22 37.31 10.27 -14.45
C ALA A 22 36.28 9.47 -15.27
N PRO A 23 35.70 8.39 -14.72
CA PRO A 23 34.66 7.66 -15.41
C PRO A 23 33.56 8.66 -15.76
N ALA A 24 33.20 8.73 -17.05
CA ALA A 24 32.10 9.55 -17.51
C ALA A 24 30.84 9.08 -16.79
N VAL A 25 30.45 9.81 -15.74
CA VAL A 25 29.17 9.61 -15.07
C VAL A 25 28.14 9.97 -16.11
N ALA A 26 27.54 8.94 -16.72
CA ALA A 26 26.41 9.11 -17.60
C ALA A 26 25.32 9.81 -16.78
N SER A 27 25.16 11.11 -16.97
CA SER A 27 24.04 11.88 -16.45
C SER A 27 22.79 11.26 -17.04
N GLN A 28 22.21 10.31 -16.32
CA GLN A 28 21.02 9.61 -16.75
C GLN A 28 19.88 10.63 -16.67
N THR A 29 19.55 11.23 -17.81
CA THR A 29 18.43 12.17 -17.95
C THR A 29 17.14 11.39 -17.74
N ARG A 30 16.74 11.23 -16.47
CA ARG A 30 15.48 10.61 -16.11
C ARG A 30 14.36 11.53 -16.58
N ARG A 31 13.41 10.95 -17.31
CA ARG A 31 12.19 11.66 -17.72
C ARG A 31 11.46 12.17 -16.46
N PRO A 32 11.05 13.46 -16.43
CA PRO A 32 10.35 14.00 -15.30
C PRO A 32 9.03 13.25 -15.08
N THR A 33 8.66 13.08 -13.82
CA THR A 33 7.36 12.48 -13.48
C THR A 33 6.22 13.44 -13.86
N PRO A 34 4.98 12.95 -14.03
CA PRO A 34 3.84 13.82 -14.31
C PRO A 34 3.63 14.92 -13.25
N ARG A 35 4.02 14.67 -12.00
CA ARG A 35 3.98 15.68 -10.92
C ARG A 35 5.04 16.76 -11.12
N GLU A 36 6.26 16.36 -11.45
CA GLU A 36 7.35 17.29 -11.71
C GLU A 36 7.06 18.15 -12.95
N ALA A 37 6.53 17.55 -14.02
CA ALA A 37 6.14 18.28 -15.22
C ALA A 37 5.07 19.34 -14.95
N ARG A 38 4.04 19.02 -14.14
CA ARG A 38 3.03 20.00 -13.72
C ARG A 38 3.62 21.13 -12.88
N ALA A 39 4.55 20.83 -11.98
CA ALA A 39 5.21 21.87 -11.19
C ALA A 39 6.00 22.86 -12.06
N VAL A 40 6.64 22.37 -13.13
CA VAL A 40 7.33 23.21 -14.11
C VAL A 40 6.33 24.04 -14.92
N GLU A 41 5.20 23.46 -15.32
CA GLU A 41 4.13 24.18 -16.04
C GLU A 41 3.49 25.28 -15.16
N ASP A 42 3.28 25.00 -13.88
CA ASP A 42 2.77 25.98 -12.91
C ASP A 42 3.77 27.12 -12.68
N ALA A 43 5.08 26.82 -12.71
CA ALA A 43 6.14 27.84 -12.66
C ALA A 43 6.17 28.71 -13.93
N ALA A 44 5.98 28.12 -15.11
CA ALA A 44 5.95 28.84 -16.38
C ALA A 44 4.68 29.68 -16.55
N SER A 45 3.54 29.19 -16.05
CA SER A 45 2.25 29.91 -16.09
C SER A 45 2.09 30.96 -14.99
N GLY A 46 3.07 31.09 -14.08
CA GLY A 46 3.05 32.04 -12.97
C GLY A 46 2.08 31.67 -11.85
N ARG A 47 1.47 30.48 -11.90
CA ARG A 47 0.64 29.93 -10.81
C ARG A 47 1.49 29.59 -9.58
N LEU A 48 2.71 29.13 -9.81
CA LEU A 48 3.70 28.95 -8.75
C LEU A 48 4.46 30.26 -8.52
N ARG A 49 4.24 30.88 -7.36
CA ARG A 49 5.00 32.06 -6.95
C ARG A 49 6.41 31.65 -6.53
N TRP A 50 7.40 32.06 -7.31
CA TRP A 50 8.80 32.01 -6.95
C TRP A 50 9.39 33.41 -7.11
N ALA A 51 10.34 33.78 -6.24
CA ALA A 51 11.01 35.07 -6.30
C ALA A 51 12.51 34.83 -6.31
N ALA A 52 13.19 35.40 -7.31
CA ALA A 52 14.64 35.53 -7.26
C ALA A 52 14.98 36.57 -6.20
N LEU A 53 15.85 36.19 -5.26
CA LEU A 53 16.27 37.09 -4.21
C LEU A 53 17.21 38.17 -4.82
N PRO A 54 17.03 39.46 -4.53
CA PRO A 54 17.91 40.50 -5.04
C PRO A 54 19.36 40.25 -4.60
N PRO A 55 20.35 40.57 -5.45
CA PRO A 55 21.76 40.35 -5.13
C PRO A 55 22.15 41.17 -3.89
N GLY A 56 22.54 40.48 -2.81
CA GLY A 56 22.91 41.09 -1.53
C GLY A 56 21.91 40.89 -0.39
N ALA A 57 20.72 40.34 -0.65
CA ALA A 57 19.79 39.96 0.40
C ALA A 57 20.06 38.53 0.91
N ALA A 58 19.96 38.32 2.23
CA ALA A 58 20.04 37.00 2.82
C ALA A 58 18.70 36.26 2.63
N PRO A 59 18.71 34.94 2.36
CA PRO A 59 17.49 34.18 2.22
C PRO A 59 16.66 34.26 3.51
N PRO A 60 15.32 34.33 3.42
CA PRO A 60 14.48 34.27 4.60
C PRO A 60 14.74 32.94 5.33
N PRO A 61 14.67 32.92 6.67
CA PRO A 61 14.81 31.68 7.42
C PRO A 61 13.77 30.69 6.88
N ALA A 62 14.21 29.46 6.60
CA ALA A 62 13.32 28.40 6.12
C ALA A 62 12.08 28.35 7.02
N PRO A 63 10.87 28.22 6.46
CA PRO A 63 9.67 28.09 7.29
C PRO A 63 9.93 26.95 8.27
N ALA A 64 9.78 27.24 9.57
CA ALA A 64 9.97 26.26 10.60
C ALA A 64 9.08 25.06 10.26
N VAL A 65 9.71 23.96 9.84
CA VAL A 65 9.01 22.70 9.57
C VAL A 65 8.26 22.41 10.87
N ALA A 66 6.92 22.41 10.80
CA ALA A 66 6.06 22.37 11.97
C ALA A 66 6.63 21.34 12.95
N SER A 67 7.12 21.85 14.06
CA SER A 67 8.00 21.13 14.96
C SER A 67 7.33 19.84 15.42
N GLN A 68 8.14 18.82 15.69
CA GLN A 68 7.77 17.50 16.20
C GLN A 68 6.86 17.54 17.47
N THR A 69 6.63 18.73 18.03
CA THR A 69 5.69 19.08 19.09
C THR A 69 4.22 19.21 18.68
N ARG A 70 3.88 19.24 17.37
CA ARG A 70 2.46 19.26 16.97
C ARG A 70 1.82 17.91 17.33
N ARG A 71 0.73 17.94 18.09
CA ARG A 71 -0.08 16.73 18.32
C ARG A 71 -0.55 16.21 16.95
N PRO A 72 -0.18 14.97 16.56
CA PRO A 72 -0.57 14.43 15.28
C PRO A 72 -2.10 14.40 15.19
N THR A 73 -2.63 14.73 14.02
CA THR A 73 -4.08 14.61 13.80
C THR A 73 -4.48 13.13 13.96
N PRO A 74 -5.73 12.81 14.35
CA PRO A 74 -6.16 11.41 14.48
C PRO A 74 -5.93 10.57 13.21
N ARG A 75 -5.94 11.20 12.04
CA ARG A 75 -5.65 10.56 10.75
C ARG A 75 -4.15 10.29 10.55
N GLU A 76 -3.30 11.24 10.92
CA GLU A 76 -1.84 11.06 10.88
C GLU A 76 -1.39 10.04 11.93
N ALA A 77 -1.98 10.06 13.12
CA ALA A 77 -1.71 9.08 14.17
C ALA A 77 -2.00 7.65 13.70
N ARG A 78 -3.15 7.40 13.07
CA ARG A 78 -3.48 6.08 12.48
C ARG A 78 -2.52 5.65 11.37
N ALA A 79 -1.96 6.60 10.61
CA ALA A 79 -0.98 6.29 9.57
C ALA A 79 0.39 5.91 10.15
N VAL A 80 0.76 6.47 11.31
CA VAL A 80 2.02 6.19 12.00
C VAL A 80 1.92 4.97 12.94
N GLU A 81 0.73 4.69 13.48
CA GLU A 81 0.44 3.53 14.35
C GLU A 81 0.77 2.19 13.69
N GLY A 82 0.76 2.11 12.36
CA GLY A 82 1.23 0.93 11.62
C GLY A 82 2.75 0.78 11.54
N TRP A 83 3.53 1.84 11.77
CA TRP A 83 4.97 1.90 11.46
C TRP A 83 5.88 1.52 12.64
N LEU A 84 5.45 1.77 13.89
CA LEU A 84 6.29 1.57 15.09
C LEU A 84 6.06 0.24 15.82
N ASN A 85 5.44 -0.73 15.16
CA ASN A 85 5.17 -2.01 15.80
C ASN A 85 6.43 -2.88 15.74
N LYS A 86 7.10 -3.04 16.89
CA LYS A 86 8.12 -4.08 17.05
C LYS A 86 7.47 -5.42 16.71
N SER A 87 8.20 -6.32 16.05
CA SER A 87 7.67 -7.64 15.65
C SER A 87 7.00 -8.40 16.81
N SER A 88 7.52 -8.26 18.03
CA SER A 88 6.95 -8.83 19.24
C SER A 88 5.58 -8.26 19.65
N GLU A 89 5.31 -7.00 19.33
CA GLU A 89 4.03 -6.33 19.62
C GLU A 89 2.97 -6.74 18.57
N LEU A 90 3.40 -6.93 17.31
CA LEU A 90 2.56 -7.50 16.25
C LEU A 90 2.13 -8.93 16.55
N ASP A 91 3.07 -9.79 16.97
CA ASP A 91 2.77 -11.17 17.33
C ASP A 91 1.79 -11.24 18.50
N LYS A 92 1.99 -10.42 19.54
CA LYS A 92 1.07 -10.36 20.66
C LYS A 92 -0.31 -9.89 20.23
N ALA A 93 -0.43 -8.84 19.42
CA ALA A 93 -1.73 -8.40 18.92
C ALA A 93 -2.42 -9.46 18.04
N PHE A 94 -1.65 -10.14 17.19
CA PHE A 94 -2.13 -11.20 16.31
C PHE A 94 -2.63 -12.43 17.08
N PHE A 95 -1.89 -12.87 18.11
CA PHE A 95 -2.24 -14.04 18.91
C PHE A 95 -3.18 -13.74 20.10
N ALA A 96 -3.20 -12.49 20.61
CA ALA A 96 -4.12 -12.05 21.66
C ALA A 96 -5.52 -11.73 21.12
N MET A 97 -5.65 -11.43 19.83
CA MET A 97 -6.96 -11.38 19.19
C MET A 97 -7.54 -12.80 19.25
N ASN A 98 -8.42 -13.04 20.23
CA ASN A 98 -9.11 -14.30 20.44
C ASN A 98 -9.72 -14.74 19.11
N LYS A 99 -9.03 -15.69 18.48
CA LYS A 99 -9.31 -16.40 17.24
C LYS A 99 -10.79 -16.26 16.91
N SER A 100 -11.13 -15.34 15.99
CA SER A 100 -12.44 -15.29 15.38
C SER A 100 -12.67 -16.65 14.73
N THR A 101 -13.30 -17.57 15.47
CA THR A 101 -13.74 -18.90 15.04
C THR A 101 -12.89 -19.45 13.90
N ALA A 102 -11.63 -19.80 14.20
CA ALA A 102 -10.92 -20.68 13.31
C ALA A 102 -11.83 -21.90 13.16
N HIS A 103 -12.38 -22.12 11.97
CA HIS A 103 -13.08 -23.36 11.67
C HIS A 103 -12.00 -24.45 11.75
N ALA A 104 -11.77 -24.95 12.96
CA ALA A 104 -10.99 -26.14 13.20
C ALA A 104 -11.67 -27.20 12.34
N LYS A 105 -10.96 -27.60 11.30
CA LYS A 105 -11.41 -28.61 10.35
C LYS A 105 -11.61 -29.91 11.14
N GLY A 106 -12.83 -30.14 11.58
CA GLY A 106 -13.21 -31.30 12.37
C GLY A 106 -14.66 -31.18 12.79
N LYS A 107 -15.53 -31.93 12.12
CA LYS A 107 -16.87 -32.22 12.65
C LYS A 107 -16.68 -33.26 13.75
N PRO A 108 -17.01 -33.00 15.03
CA PRO A 108 -17.37 -34.10 15.91
C PRO A 108 -18.74 -34.59 15.44
N VAL A 109 -18.74 -35.68 14.67
CA VAL A 109 -19.94 -36.47 14.42
C VAL A 109 -20.28 -37.16 15.73
N LEU A 110 -21.28 -36.64 16.44
CA LEU A 110 -22.01 -37.32 17.51
C LEU A 110 -23.39 -36.69 17.60
N GLY A 111 -24.43 -37.48 17.32
CA GLY A 111 -25.81 -37.10 17.63
C GLY A 111 -26.77 -37.27 16.47
N ILE A 112 -27.43 -38.41 16.51
CA ILE A 112 -28.55 -38.87 15.68
C ILE A 112 -29.81 -38.01 15.93
N VAL A 113 -30.66 -37.91 14.89
CA VAL A 113 -32.09 -37.54 14.88
C VAL A 113 -32.49 -36.06 14.96
N GLY A 114 -33.35 -35.67 14.01
CA GLY A 114 -34.41 -34.69 14.26
C GLY A 114 -34.27 -33.40 13.47
N ALA A 115 -35.14 -33.22 12.49
CA ALA A 115 -35.43 -31.93 11.91
C ALA A 115 -35.67 -30.90 13.01
N GLN A 116 -34.82 -29.87 13.10
CA GLN A 116 -35.21 -28.62 13.72
C GLN A 116 -35.02 -27.47 12.73
N ALA A 117 -36.08 -26.69 12.70
CA ALA A 117 -36.39 -25.70 11.71
C ALA A 117 -35.37 -24.56 11.65
N ALA A 118 -35.34 -24.00 10.47
CA ALA A 118 -34.62 -22.80 10.09
C ALA A 118 -35.05 -21.58 10.93
N GLU A 119 -34.20 -21.13 11.86
CA GLU A 119 -34.21 -19.74 12.33
C GLU A 119 -32.79 -19.19 12.61
N GLY A 120 -31.83 -20.02 13.00
CA GLY A 120 -30.46 -19.55 13.29
C GLY A 120 -29.56 -19.26 12.07
N GLN A 121 -30.01 -19.55 10.85
CA GLN A 121 -29.15 -19.54 9.66
C GLN A 121 -29.09 -18.17 8.94
N GLU A 122 -29.86 -17.19 9.39
CA GLU A 122 -29.96 -15.87 8.75
C GLU A 122 -28.74 -14.97 9.02
N MET A 123 -28.07 -15.16 10.16
CA MET A 123 -26.90 -14.36 10.58
C MET A 123 -25.61 -14.78 9.86
N LEU A 124 -25.55 -15.99 9.29
CA LEU A 124 -24.39 -16.54 8.57
C LEU A 124 -24.59 -16.66 7.05
N ALA A 125 -25.73 -16.18 6.53
CA ALA A 125 -26.04 -16.28 5.12
C ALA A 125 -25.35 -15.16 4.33
N LYS A 126 -24.50 -15.58 3.39
CA LYS A 126 -23.91 -14.79 2.30
C LYS A 126 -24.91 -13.74 1.77
N PRO A 127 -24.55 -12.44 1.70
CA PRO A 127 -25.51 -11.35 1.46
C PRO A 127 -26.31 -11.51 0.15
N TRP A 128 -25.69 -12.01 -0.91
CA TRP A 128 -26.37 -12.28 -2.20
C TRP A 128 -27.43 -13.38 -2.15
N LYS A 129 -27.42 -14.24 -1.12
CA LYS A 129 -28.49 -15.23 -0.90
C LYS A 129 -29.73 -14.61 -0.26
N LYS A 130 -29.59 -13.51 0.50
CA LYS A 130 -30.72 -12.81 1.12
C LYS A 130 -31.58 -12.13 0.06
N GLU A 131 -30.95 -11.48 -0.91
CA GLU A 131 -31.61 -10.83 -2.04
C GLU A 131 -32.34 -11.85 -2.94
N LYS A 132 -31.67 -12.94 -3.32
CA LYS A 132 -32.29 -14.01 -4.15
C LYS A 132 -33.31 -14.88 -3.40
N ARG A 133 -33.42 -14.76 -2.07
CA ARG A 133 -34.40 -15.50 -1.27
C ARG A 133 -35.82 -15.16 -1.70
N HIS A 134 -36.10 -13.90 -2.00
CA HIS A 134 -37.44 -13.44 -2.41
C HIS A 134 -37.75 -13.79 -3.87
N ALA A 135 -36.75 -13.77 -4.76
CA ALA A 135 -36.91 -14.15 -6.16
C ALA A 135 -37.17 -15.66 -6.37
N ASN A 136 -36.91 -16.51 -5.37
CA ASN A 136 -37.06 -17.96 -5.49
C ASN A 136 -38.25 -18.55 -4.70
N LYS A 137 -39.01 -17.75 -3.93
CA LYS A 137 -40.10 -18.25 -3.08
C LYS A 137 -41.22 -18.94 -3.89
N ASN A 138 -41.54 -18.38 -5.06
CA ASN A 138 -42.64 -18.88 -5.88
C ASN A 138 -42.22 -19.96 -6.89
N LYS A 139 -40.92 -20.26 -7.03
CA LYS A 139 -40.47 -21.26 -8.03
C LYS A 139 -40.86 -22.67 -7.63
N LYS A 140 -40.75 -23.02 -6.35
CA LYS A 140 -41.14 -24.35 -5.84
C LYS A 140 -42.63 -24.61 -6.08
N GLU A 141 -43.47 -23.63 -5.74
CA GLU A 141 -44.91 -23.72 -5.94
C GLU A 141 -45.29 -23.71 -7.43
N LYS A 142 -44.62 -22.91 -8.26
CA LYS A 142 -44.80 -22.93 -9.72
C LYS A 142 -44.50 -24.33 -10.29
N LEU A 143 -43.40 -24.96 -9.88
CA LEU A 143 -43.05 -26.30 -10.36
C LEU A 143 -44.06 -27.36 -9.90
N ARG A 144 -44.58 -27.27 -8.66
CA ARG A 144 -45.66 -28.16 -8.19
C ARG A 144 -46.91 -28.06 -9.06
N ARG A 145 -47.28 -26.86 -9.50
CA ARG A 145 -48.42 -26.66 -10.40
C ARG A 145 -48.16 -27.18 -11.81
N VAL A 146 -46.95 -26.98 -12.33
CA VAL A 146 -46.57 -27.43 -13.69
C VAL A 146 -46.55 -28.96 -13.77
N TYR A 147 -46.05 -29.63 -12.74
CA TYR A 147 -45.88 -31.08 -12.71
C TYR A 147 -46.94 -31.80 -11.88
N SER A 148 -48.08 -31.17 -11.56
CA SER A 148 -49.13 -31.79 -10.75
C SER A 148 -49.66 -33.08 -11.37
N HIS A 149 -49.75 -33.12 -12.71
CA HIS A 149 -50.20 -34.28 -13.49
C HIS A 149 -49.27 -35.51 -13.39
N LEU A 150 -48.04 -35.37 -12.86
CA LEU A 150 -47.11 -36.49 -12.65
C LEU A 150 -47.23 -37.10 -11.24
N ASP A 151 -47.93 -36.42 -10.32
CA ASP A 151 -48.13 -36.83 -8.93
C ASP A 151 -49.46 -37.59 -8.73
N GLU A 152 -50.27 -37.67 -9.79
CA GLU A 152 -51.53 -38.42 -9.84
C GLU A 152 -51.27 -39.82 -10.45
N HIS A 153 -50.69 -40.72 -9.65
CA HIS A 153 -50.49 -42.13 -9.99
C HIS A 153 -50.72 -43.04 -8.77
#